data_AF-A0A2D6XIK9-F1
#
_entry.id   AF-A0A2D6XIK9-F1
#
_cell.length_a   1.000
_cell.length_b   1.000
_cell.length_c   1.000
_cell.angle_alpha   90.00
_cell.angle_beta   90.00
_cell.angle_gamma   90.00
#
_symmetry.space_group_name_H-M   'P 1'
#
loop_
_entity.id
_entity.type
_entity.pdbx_description
1 polymer ?
#
loop_
_entity_poly.entity_id
_entity_poly.type
_entity_poly.pdbx_seq_one_letter_code
_entity_poly.pdbx_strand_id
1 'polypeptide(L)'
;MTTEKAELQRILGEANDRKGIWGARNAYINETMRVLEMVNESKYKESTVIGDLRAAHAFGVHILSHSQPRHRMAQSMLKNIDPEAQDTYSAVERLLYGAWRWNNALRYRSNAESYERDLAGWCLLGWYCTYMEPIVLPNGEIELFTDVWDVTEVYPEFGGRRLGLLAVDREYTTTIGEFKRRAIANNWDFSNLKGPDTDAVTILDHWEVRHNSEKPERPDVLESLILVESGKKEGITSDPMGGHFVKPLTRQENLLSIPVLYGPVNGLTLPASYYKDPKQAVMHMGQAMVETAKTTYHALNKFLTLLSLDVENAAMRNWVVTTLSGDVPFNKEDFEKRLNVFGIRPGEAIDLQQQTTSIGSTMPLLDYLGAMKQRNLLADTSFGSIPFPASGVAIDRLNRQSETVLAPAREAMEHVFSEVDHFWLTNWRRLAEEKKVTEPMRVSGRIRGGTNAGYFDEEFEGTSIPDSHHVEVTIELSLPSDQIMRAQTMGILRPGKQNMSLQTILDEFGGVEDPAGEMKRIREEPFLEAMAIVDGIGRLEAEGRAALDRGDEFKARGYAAAAEMLIRQMQQQFGGGQEAGTPSGPEGGINPRAGAQPSGNGVTDLSNPGGRPRVRQ
;
A
#
# COMPACT_ATOMS: atom_id res chain seq x y z
N MET A 1 -34.54 27.90 -23.57
CA MET A 1 -33.77 26.74 -23.07
C MET A 1 -34.60 26.12 -21.96
N THR A 2 -34.78 24.80 -21.97
CA THR A 2 -35.31 24.08 -20.81
C THR A 2 -34.33 24.24 -19.64
N THR A 3 -34.83 24.23 -18.40
CA THR A 3 -34.01 24.32 -17.18
C THR A 3 -32.91 23.26 -17.17
N GLU A 4 -33.24 22.05 -17.62
CA GLU A 4 -32.32 20.92 -17.77
C GLU A 4 -31.16 21.21 -18.74
N LYS A 5 -31.43 21.83 -19.92
CA LYS A 5 -30.35 22.19 -20.86
C LYS A 5 -29.39 23.23 -20.25
N ALA A 6 -29.91 24.17 -19.46
CA ALA A 6 -29.06 25.15 -18.78
C ALA A 6 -28.22 24.50 -17.67
N GLU A 7 -28.78 23.55 -16.92
CA GLU A 7 -28.07 22.81 -15.88
C GLU A 7 -26.97 21.91 -16.47
N LEU A 8 -27.26 21.21 -17.57
CA LEU A 8 -26.27 20.43 -18.30
C LEU A 8 -25.07 21.29 -18.74
N GLN A 9 -25.35 22.45 -19.35
CA GLN A 9 -24.30 23.35 -19.83
C GLN A 9 -23.48 23.94 -18.67
N ARG A 10 -24.10 24.17 -17.51
CA ARG A 10 -23.38 24.57 -16.29
C ARG A 10 -22.41 23.47 -15.85
N ILE A 11 -22.89 22.24 -15.67
CA ILE A 11 -22.08 21.12 -15.18
C ILE A 11 -20.91 20.86 -16.13
N LEU A 12 -21.16 20.82 -17.44
CA LEU A 12 -20.11 20.63 -18.46
C LEU A 12 -19.08 21.77 -18.44
N GLY A 13 -19.51 23.02 -18.26
CA GLY A 13 -18.63 24.17 -18.15
C GLY A 13 -17.71 24.08 -16.93
N GLU A 14 -18.29 23.82 -15.75
CA GLU A 14 -17.55 23.67 -14.50
C GLU A 14 -16.59 22.46 -14.53
N ALA A 15 -17.03 21.33 -15.08
CA ALA A 15 -16.18 20.14 -15.21
C ALA A 15 -14.97 20.40 -16.11
N ASN A 16 -15.15 21.16 -17.20
CA ASN A 16 -14.05 21.59 -18.05
C ASN A 16 -13.07 22.51 -17.34
N ASP A 17 -13.57 23.46 -16.54
CA ASP A 17 -12.72 24.36 -15.76
C ASP A 17 -11.88 23.56 -14.76
N ARG A 18 -12.50 22.60 -14.04
CA ARG A 18 -11.81 21.68 -13.14
C ARG A 18 -10.78 20.82 -13.89
N LYS A 19 -11.15 20.20 -15.00
CA LYS A 19 -10.23 19.44 -15.87
C LYS A 19 -9.05 20.31 -16.35
N GLY A 20 -9.29 21.58 -16.66
CA GLY A 20 -8.26 22.53 -17.06
C GLY A 20 -7.24 22.84 -15.96
N ILE A 21 -7.67 22.83 -14.68
CA ILE A 21 -6.80 23.01 -13.51
C ILE A 21 -5.99 21.73 -13.26
N TRP A 22 -6.67 20.58 -13.23
CA TRP A 22 -6.09 19.28 -12.89
C TRP A 22 -5.30 18.62 -14.04
N GLY A 23 -5.36 19.15 -15.26
CA GLY A 23 -4.61 18.64 -16.41
C GLY A 23 -3.09 18.63 -16.21
N ALA A 24 -2.55 19.55 -15.39
CA ALA A 24 -1.12 19.56 -15.06
C ALA A 24 -0.69 18.36 -14.21
N ARG A 25 -1.52 17.94 -13.24
CA ARG A 25 -1.34 16.68 -12.48
C ARG A 25 -1.37 15.48 -13.40
N ASN A 26 -2.34 15.41 -14.31
CA ASN A 26 -2.45 14.28 -15.25
C ASN A 26 -1.21 14.16 -16.15
N ALA A 27 -0.71 15.27 -16.67
CA ALA A 27 0.52 15.28 -17.45
C ALA A 27 1.71 14.76 -16.62
N TYR A 28 1.83 15.18 -15.36
CA TYR A 28 2.86 14.73 -14.44
C TYR A 28 2.76 13.22 -14.11
N ILE A 29 1.56 12.72 -13.80
CA ILE A 29 1.35 11.28 -13.55
C ILE A 29 1.71 10.46 -14.79
N ASN A 30 1.26 10.88 -15.97
CA ASN A 30 1.56 10.21 -17.23
C ASN A 30 3.07 10.20 -17.53
N GLU A 31 3.78 11.30 -17.26
CA GLU A 31 5.23 11.35 -17.40
C GLU A 31 5.92 10.37 -16.43
N THR A 32 5.46 10.30 -15.19
CA THR A 32 5.97 9.36 -14.18
C THR A 32 5.73 7.91 -14.60
N MET A 33 4.54 7.60 -15.11
CA MET A 33 4.20 6.27 -15.62
C MET A 33 5.08 5.88 -16.82
N ARG A 34 5.38 6.80 -17.74
CA ARG A 34 6.31 6.54 -18.86
C ARG A 34 7.72 6.19 -18.40
N VAL A 35 8.19 6.81 -17.31
CA VAL A 35 9.47 6.46 -16.68
C VAL A 35 9.42 5.03 -16.10
N LEU A 36 8.32 4.65 -15.46
CA LEU A 36 8.11 3.29 -14.93
C LEU A 36 7.95 2.24 -16.03
N GLU A 37 7.38 2.61 -17.18
CA GLU A 37 7.30 1.76 -18.39
C GLU A 37 8.68 1.53 -19.04
N MET A 38 9.71 2.26 -18.59
CA MET A 38 11.07 2.19 -19.13
C MET A 38 11.12 2.55 -20.62
N VAL A 39 10.29 3.51 -21.05
CA VAL A 39 10.30 4.00 -22.43
C VAL A 39 11.67 4.58 -22.74
N ASN A 40 12.31 4.06 -23.79
CA ASN A 40 13.61 4.54 -24.21
C ASN A 40 13.48 5.86 -24.97
N GLU A 41 13.90 6.96 -24.32
CA GLU A 41 13.87 8.31 -24.89
C GLU A 41 15.11 8.63 -25.74
N SER A 42 16.12 7.75 -25.72
CA SER A 42 17.37 7.98 -26.44
C SER A 42 17.16 7.90 -27.95
N LYS A 43 17.75 8.84 -28.68
CA LYS A 43 17.85 8.78 -30.14
C LYS A 43 19.04 7.93 -30.62
N TYR A 44 19.89 7.47 -29.70
CA TYR A 44 21.05 6.64 -30.03
C TYR A 44 20.60 5.22 -30.33
N LYS A 45 21.23 4.62 -31.34
CA LYS A 45 20.97 3.24 -31.78
C LYS A 45 21.23 2.23 -30.65
N GLU A 46 22.28 2.48 -29.88
CA GLU A 46 22.59 1.76 -28.64
C GLU A 46 22.23 2.66 -27.46
N SER A 47 21.36 2.17 -26.59
CA SER A 47 20.95 2.89 -25.39
C SER A 47 20.56 1.92 -24.29
N THR A 48 20.90 2.29 -23.07
CA THR A 48 20.65 1.50 -21.88
C THR A 48 19.58 2.17 -21.06
N VAL A 49 18.49 1.46 -20.80
CA VAL A 49 17.47 1.85 -19.84
C VAL A 49 17.54 0.84 -18.70
N ILE A 50 17.92 1.30 -17.52
CA ILE A 50 17.94 0.46 -16.33
C ILE A 50 16.48 0.12 -15.95
N GLY A 51 16.24 -0.85 -15.06
CA GLY A 51 14.90 -1.18 -14.54
C GLY A 51 14.62 -0.79 -13.09
N ASP A 52 15.54 -0.07 -12.43
CA ASP A 52 15.53 0.07 -10.97
C ASP A 52 14.33 0.87 -10.45
N LEU A 53 13.85 1.88 -11.18
CA LEU A 53 12.67 2.65 -10.75
C LEU A 53 11.40 1.80 -10.78
N ARG A 54 11.24 0.99 -11.85
CA ARG A 54 10.13 0.04 -11.96
C ARG A 54 10.20 -1.02 -10.87
N ALA A 55 11.40 -1.56 -10.61
CA ALA A 55 11.62 -2.53 -9.55
C ALA A 55 11.34 -1.95 -8.17
N ALA A 56 11.82 -0.73 -7.88
CA ALA A 56 11.57 -0.04 -6.62
C ALA A 56 10.09 0.29 -6.41
N HIS A 57 9.39 0.76 -7.45
CA HIS A 57 7.94 0.97 -7.39
C HIS A 57 7.19 -0.33 -7.11
N ALA A 58 7.43 -1.38 -7.91
CA ALA A 58 6.78 -2.68 -7.73
C ALA A 58 7.07 -3.30 -6.35
N PHE A 59 8.30 -3.13 -5.85
CA PHE A 59 8.69 -3.61 -4.53
C PHE A 59 8.06 -2.77 -3.41
N GLY A 60 7.97 -1.45 -3.57
CA GLY A 60 7.22 -0.57 -2.67
C GLY A 60 5.74 -0.97 -2.58
N VAL A 61 5.09 -1.23 -3.73
CA VAL A 61 3.71 -1.74 -3.79
C VAL A 61 3.59 -3.03 -3.00
N HIS A 62 4.51 -3.98 -3.21
CA HIS A 62 4.52 -5.23 -2.45
C HIS A 62 4.69 -4.99 -0.94
N ILE A 63 5.66 -4.15 -0.54
CA ILE A 63 5.91 -3.86 0.88
C ILE A 63 4.66 -3.32 1.58
N LEU A 64 3.97 -2.38 0.94
CA LEU A 64 2.79 -1.69 1.46
C LEU A 64 1.51 -2.54 1.44
N SER A 65 1.34 -3.41 0.45
CA SER A 65 0.06 -4.14 0.24
C SER A 65 0.07 -5.59 0.73
N HIS A 66 1.24 -6.17 1.05
CA HIS A 66 1.31 -7.59 1.40
C HIS A 66 0.77 -7.89 2.80
N SER A 67 0.95 -6.97 3.74
CA SER A 67 0.39 -7.09 5.07
C SER A 67 -1.05 -6.59 5.07
N GLN A 68 -1.92 -7.33 5.72
CA GLN A 68 -3.29 -6.89 5.89
C GLN A 68 -3.34 -5.69 6.85
N PRO A 69 -4.06 -4.61 6.50
CA PRO A 69 -4.25 -3.48 7.41
C PRO A 69 -4.91 -3.94 8.71
N ARG A 70 -4.44 -3.39 9.83
CA ARG A 70 -5.05 -3.62 11.15
C ARG A 70 -6.00 -2.48 11.45
N HIS A 71 -7.27 -2.79 11.61
CA HIS A 71 -8.33 -1.84 11.92
C HIS A 71 -8.59 -1.88 13.42
N ARG A 72 -8.44 -0.75 14.10
CA ARG A 72 -8.58 -0.64 15.55
C ARG A 72 -9.58 0.44 15.93
N MET A 73 -10.52 0.09 16.79
CA MET A 73 -11.41 1.09 17.38
C MET A 73 -10.64 1.85 18.45
N ALA A 74 -10.75 3.18 18.47
CA ALA A 74 -10.03 4.02 19.42
C ALA A 74 -10.43 3.72 20.89
N GLN A 75 -9.62 2.91 21.57
CA GLN A 75 -9.88 2.49 22.96
C GLN A 75 -9.79 3.63 23.96
N SER A 76 -9.10 4.73 23.63
CA SER A 76 -9.00 5.93 24.45
C SER A 76 -10.36 6.57 24.78
N MET A 77 -11.40 6.23 24.01
CA MET A 77 -12.78 6.64 24.25
C MET A 77 -13.45 5.87 25.40
N LEU A 78 -12.96 4.66 25.73
CA LEU A 78 -13.47 3.82 26.80
C LEU A 78 -12.93 4.32 28.14
N LYS A 79 -13.61 5.31 28.75
CA LYS A 79 -13.21 5.88 30.06
C LYS A 79 -13.23 4.86 31.21
N ASN A 80 -13.87 3.71 31.03
CA ASN A 80 -13.81 2.54 31.90
C ASN A 80 -13.77 1.30 30.99
N ILE A 81 -12.93 0.31 31.32
CA ILE A 81 -12.83 -0.98 30.61
C ILE A 81 -14.08 -1.78 30.94
N ASP A 82 -15.21 -1.40 30.35
CA ASP A 82 -16.41 -2.22 30.37
C ASP A 82 -16.18 -3.39 29.40
N PRO A 83 -16.15 -4.65 29.88
CA PRO A 83 -15.93 -5.81 29.02
C PRO A 83 -16.93 -5.89 27.86
N GLU A 84 -18.17 -5.46 28.06
CA GLU A 84 -19.21 -5.49 27.03
C GLU A 84 -18.93 -4.50 25.88
N ALA A 85 -18.43 -3.31 26.23
CA ALA A 85 -18.01 -2.32 25.24
C ALA A 85 -16.77 -2.79 24.46
N GLN A 86 -15.84 -3.48 25.13
CA GLN A 86 -14.67 -4.08 24.47
C GLN A 86 -15.08 -5.18 23.49
N ASP A 87 -16.00 -6.07 23.87
CA ASP A 87 -16.52 -7.12 22.99
C ASP A 87 -17.22 -6.52 21.77
N THR A 88 -18.00 -5.45 21.96
CA THR A 88 -18.66 -4.71 20.87
C THR A 88 -17.64 -4.10 19.91
N TYR A 89 -16.57 -3.49 20.42
CA TYR A 89 -15.52 -2.89 19.60
C TYR A 89 -14.75 -3.95 18.81
N SER A 90 -14.39 -5.06 19.45
CA SER A 90 -13.74 -6.20 18.78
C SER A 90 -14.64 -6.81 17.70
N ALA A 91 -15.96 -6.85 17.92
CA ALA A 91 -16.92 -7.27 16.90
C ALA A 91 -16.90 -6.31 15.69
N VAL A 92 -16.91 -4.99 15.92
CA VAL A 92 -16.79 -3.99 14.85
C VAL A 92 -15.46 -4.11 14.09
N GLU A 93 -14.34 -4.39 14.76
CA GLU A 93 -13.06 -4.64 14.11
C GLU A 93 -13.11 -5.89 13.19
N ARG A 94 -13.75 -6.97 13.64
CA ARG A 94 -13.97 -8.18 12.82
C ARG A 94 -14.91 -7.92 11.65
N LEU A 95 -15.93 -7.08 11.84
CA LEU A 95 -16.82 -6.61 10.78
C LEU A 95 -16.06 -5.90 9.67
N LEU A 96 -15.24 -4.90 10.01
CA LEU A 96 -14.42 -4.17 9.04
C LEU A 96 -13.47 -5.11 8.29
N TYR A 97 -12.80 -6.01 9.02
CA TYR A 97 -11.95 -7.03 8.43
C TYR A 97 -12.70 -7.92 7.42
N GLY A 98 -13.91 -8.37 7.77
CA GLY A 98 -14.78 -9.15 6.89
C GLY A 98 -15.21 -8.37 5.65
N ALA A 99 -15.58 -7.09 5.81
CA ALA A 99 -15.99 -6.20 4.73
C ALA A 99 -14.85 -5.95 3.72
N TRP A 100 -13.64 -5.68 4.18
CA TRP A 100 -12.47 -5.51 3.31
C TRP A 100 -12.13 -6.78 2.53
N ARG A 101 -12.22 -7.94 3.18
CA ARG A 101 -12.05 -9.23 2.49
C ARG A 101 -13.12 -9.49 1.44
N TRP A 102 -14.37 -9.13 1.71
CA TRP A 102 -15.45 -9.21 0.72
C TRP A 102 -15.16 -8.31 -0.48
N ASN A 103 -14.76 -7.06 -0.27
CA ASN A 103 -14.36 -6.14 -1.34
C ASN A 103 -13.24 -6.73 -2.21
N ASN A 104 -12.18 -7.25 -1.59
CA ASN A 104 -11.10 -7.93 -2.33
C ASN A 104 -11.62 -9.15 -3.12
N ALA A 105 -12.55 -9.94 -2.56
CA ALA A 105 -13.16 -11.04 -3.28
C ALA A 105 -13.97 -10.58 -4.50
N LEU A 106 -14.70 -9.47 -4.41
CA LEU A 106 -15.40 -8.86 -5.55
C LEU A 106 -14.42 -8.41 -6.62
N ARG A 107 -13.32 -7.75 -6.25
CA ARG A 107 -12.26 -7.32 -7.17
C ARG A 107 -11.61 -8.48 -7.91
N TYR A 108 -11.28 -9.57 -7.20
CA TYR A 108 -10.73 -10.75 -7.84
C TYR A 108 -11.71 -11.41 -8.81
N ARG A 109 -13.03 -11.39 -8.53
CA ARG A 109 -14.05 -11.87 -9.48
C ARG A 109 -14.12 -11.02 -10.75
N SER A 110 -13.79 -9.73 -10.67
CA SER A 110 -13.67 -8.84 -11.83
C SER A 110 -12.27 -8.80 -12.45
N ASN A 111 -11.36 -9.71 -12.06
CA ASN A 111 -9.97 -9.74 -12.52
C ASN A 111 -9.18 -8.44 -12.23
N ALA A 112 -9.56 -7.74 -11.16
CA ALA A 112 -8.80 -6.62 -10.61
C ALA A 112 -7.84 -7.12 -9.52
N GLU A 113 -6.79 -6.34 -9.24
CA GLU A 113 -5.89 -6.63 -8.11
C GLU A 113 -6.60 -6.35 -6.77
N SER A 114 -5.95 -6.70 -5.65
CA SER A 114 -6.51 -6.37 -4.33
C SER A 114 -6.55 -4.86 -4.15
N TYR A 115 -7.50 -4.40 -3.34
CA TYR A 115 -7.68 -2.98 -3.06
C TYR A 115 -6.40 -2.34 -2.51
N GLU A 116 -5.73 -3.02 -1.57
CA GLU A 116 -4.49 -2.54 -0.95
C GLU A 116 -3.38 -2.36 -1.99
N ARG A 117 -3.32 -3.24 -2.98
CA ARG A 117 -2.28 -3.24 -4.01
C ARG A 117 -2.50 -2.11 -5.02
N ASP A 118 -3.73 -1.93 -5.47
CA ASP A 118 -4.09 -0.82 -6.36
C ASP A 118 -3.91 0.53 -5.65
N LEU A 119 -4.38 0.65 -4.40
CA LEU A 119 -4.21 1.86 -3.60
C LEU A 119 -2.73 2.17 -3.36
N ALA A 120 -1.90 1.18 -3.00
CA ALA A 120 -0.46 1.36 -2.84
C ALA A 120 0.21 1.86 -4.13
N GLY A 121 -0.20 1.34 -5.28
CA GLY A 121 0.26 1.81 -6.59
C GLY A 121 0.02 3.30 -6.78
N TRP A 122 -1.21 3.76 -6.56
CA TRP A 122 -1.54 5.18 -6.66
C TRP A 122 -0.82 6.03 -5.62
N CYS A 123 -0.78 5.60 -4.36
CA CYS A 123 -0.09 6.33 -3.30
C CYS A 123 1.40 6.52 -3.61
N LEU A 124 2.08 5.53 -4.22
CA LEU A 124 3.46 5.67 -4.66
C LEU A 124 3.65 6.60 -5.87
N LEU A 125 2.60 6.79 -6.68
CA LEU A 125 2.54 7.84 -7.69
C LEU A 125 2.19 9.23 -7.10
N GLY A 126 2.00 9.31 -5.79
CA GLY A 126 1.83 10.56 -5.06
C GLY A 126 0.38 10.97 -4.84
N TRP A 127 -0.60 10.14 -5.20
CA TRP A 127 -2.02 10.50 -5.11
C TRP A 127 -2.90 9.31 -4.74
N TYR A 128 -4.11 9.55 -4.27
CA TYR A 128 -5.12 8.50 -4.10
C TYR A 128 -6.50 9.02 -4.48
N CYS A 129 -7.34 8.12 -4.98
CA CYS A 129 -8.76 8.36 -5.15
C CYS A 129 -9.52 7.06 -4.86
N THR A 130 -10.45 7.12 -3.92
CA THR A 130 -11.24 5.98 -3.48
C THR A 130 -12.70 6.36 -3.49
N TYR A 131 -13.50 5.54 -4.14
CA TYR A 131 -14.94 5.55 -4.02
C TYR A 131 -15.38 4.62 -2.89
N MET A 132 -16.38 5.04 -2.12
CA MET A 132 -16.87 4.29 -0.97
C MET A 132 -18.36 4.52 -0.79
N GLU A 133 -19.14 3.45 -0.79
CA GLU A 133 -20.60 3.55 -0.67
C GLU A 133 -21.15 2.33 0.10
N PRO A 134 -22.03 2.55 1.10
CA PRO A 134 -22.88 1.49 1.60
C PRO A 134 -24.09 1.30 0.68
N ILE A 135 -24.16 0.15 0.02
CA ILE A 135 -25.21 -0.21 -0.92
C ILE A 135 -26.27 -1.02 -0.17
N VAL A 136 -27.51 -0.54 -0.15
CA VAL A 136 -28.65 -1.31 0.38
C VAL A 136 -29.19 -2.20 -0.73
N LEU A 137 -29.10 -3.50 -0.54
CA LEU A 137 -29.57 -4.49 -1.50
C LEU A 137 -31.11 -4.61 -1.48
N PRO A 138 -31.73 -5.14 -2.55
CA PRO A 138 -33.19 -5.31 -2.60
C PRO A 138 -33.77 -6.23 -1.52
N ASN A 139 -32.96 -7.12 -0.93
CA ASN A 139 -33.34 -7.99 0.19
C ASN A 139 -33.27 -7.28 1.56
N GLY A 140 -32.82 -6.02 1.62
CA GLY A 140 -32.68 -5.26 2.86
C GLY A 140 -31.36 -5.47 3.60
N GLU A 141 -30.44 -6.28 3.05
CA GLU A 141 -29.06 -6.37 3.51
C GLU A 141 -28.25 -5.15 3.04
N ILE A 142 -27.11 -4.91 3.70
CA ILE A 142 -26.15 -3.87 3.30
C ILE A 142 -24.87 -4.49 2.79
N GLU A 143 -24.34 -3.94 1.71
CA GLU A 143 -22.98 -4.22 1.23
C GLU A 143 -22.13 -2.97 1.39
N LEU A 144 -21.00 -3.09 2.09
CA LEU A 144 -20.01 -2.04 2.19
C LEU A 144 -19.08 -2.13 0.99
N PHE A 145 -19.26 -1.24 0.00
CA PHE A 145 -18.51 -1.27 -1.25
C PHE A 145 -17.45 -0.17 -1.29
N THR A 146 -16.28 -0.50 -1.84
CA THR A 146 -15.24 0.48 -2.16
C THR A 146 -14.43 0.08 -3.38
N ASP A 147 -13.96 1.08 -4.11
CA ASP A 147 -13.15 0.92 -5.31
C ASP A 147 -12.07 2.00 -5.38
N VAL A 148 -10.93 1.68 -5.96
CA VAL A 148 -9.85 2.64 -6.24
C VAL A 148 -10.07 3.19 -7.64
N TRP A 149 -10.28 4.50 -7.75
CA TRP A 149 -10.46 5.15 -9.03
C TRP A 149 -9.12 5.62 -9.60
N ASP A 150 -9.02 5.63 -10.93
CA ASP A 150 -7.89 6.24 -11.61
C ASP A 150 -7.89 7.75 -11.31
N VAL A 151 -6.83 8.21 -10.66
CA VAL A 151 -6.69 9.61 -10.26
C VAL A 151 -6.70 10.55 -11.46
N THR A 152 -6.25 10.08 -12.64
CA THR A 152 -6.21 10.88 -13.86
C THR A 152 -7.61 11.13 -14.45
N GLU A 153 -8.60 10.31 -14.08
CA GLU A 153 -9.99 10.47 -14.51
C GLU A 153 -10.79 11.42 -13.60
N VAL A 154 -10.24 11.82 -12.43
CA VAL A 154 -11.00 12.49 -11.37
C VAL A 154 -10.58 13.94 -11.15
N TYR A 155 -11.54 14.86 -11.08
CA TYR A 155 -11.35 16.31 -10.98
C TYR A 155 -12.15 16.89 -9.81
N PRO A 156 -11.56 16.95 -8.60
CA PRO A 156 -12.27 17.41 -7.41
C PRO A 156 -12.23 18.94 -7.25
N GLU A 157 -13.19 19.46 -6.49
CA GLU A 157 -13.25 20.84 -6.03
C GLU A 157 -13.48 20.87 -4.51
N PHE A 158 -12.52 21.48 -3.82
CA PHE A 158 -12.55 21.60 -2.36
C PHE A 158 -13.05 22.98 -1.95
N GLY A 159 -13.98 23.03 -0.98
CA GLY A 159 -14.48 24.27 -0.38
C GLY A 159 -13.63 24.79 0.78
N GLY A 160 -12.53 24.11 1.09
CA GLY A 160 -11.62 24.42 2.18
C GLY A 160 -11.81 23.51 3.38
N ARG A 161 -11.05 23.77 4.46
CA ARG A 161 -10.92 22.85 5.61
C ARG A 161 -12.24 22.48 6.29
N ARG A 162 -13.27 23.34 6.23
CA ARG A 162 -14.57 23.09 6.87
C ARG A 162 -15.62 22.50 5.95
N LEU A 163 -15.55 22.82 4.66
CA LEU A 163 -16.55 22.39 3.69
C LEU A 163 -16.17 21.06 3.03
N GLY A 164 -14.89 20.69 3.04
CA GLY A 164 -14.42 19.46 2.43
C GLY A 164 -14.57 19.48 0.91
N LEU A 165 -14.94 18.33 0.35
CA LEU A 165 -15.20 18.15 -1.09
C LEU A 165 -16.58 18.73 -1.44
N LEU A 166 -16.60 19.75 -2.29
CA LEU A 166 -17.84 20.41 -2.75
C LEU A 166 -18.38 19.79 -4.02
N ALA A 167 -17.50 19.42 -4.95
CA ALA A 167 -17.85 18.76 -6.19
C ALA A 167 -16.73 17.82 -6.63
N VAL A 168 -17.07 16.81 -7.39
CA VAL A 168 -16.09 15.96 -8.07
C VAL A 168 -16.66 15.47 -9.39
N ASP A 169 -15.84 15.55 -10.42
CA ASP A 169 -16.13 14.98 -11.72
C ASP A 169 -15.23 13.79 -11.97
N ARG A 170 -15.79 12.66 -12.37
CA ARG A 170 -15.05 11.53 -12.91
C ARG A 170 -15.39 11.36 -14.38
N GLU A 171 -14.39 11.47 -15.24
CA GLU A 171 -14.51 11.24 -16.68
C GLU A 171 -13.83 9.92 -17.04
N TYR A 172 -14.62 8.90 -17.33
CA TYR A 172 -14.11 7.57 -17.66
C TYR A 172 -14.68 7.08 -18.99
N THR A 173 -13.95 6.17 -19.65
CA THR A 173 -14.36 5.58 -20.91
C THR A 173 -14.76 4.12 -20.71
N THR A 174 -15.91 3.74 -21.26
CA THR A 174 -16.44 2.37 -21.22
C THR A 174 -16.95 1.97 -22.59
N THR A 175 -17.33 0.71 -22.79
CA THR A 175 -18.05 0.28 -24.00
C THR A 175 -19.54 0.60 -23.89
N ILE A 176 -20.20 0.87 -25.03
CA ILE A 176 -21.65 1.06 -25.12
C ILE A 176 -22.42 -0.11 -24.52
N GLY A 177 -22.01 -1.35 -24.81
CA GLY A 177 -22.68 -2.55 -24.30
C GLY A 177 -22.57 -2.70 -22.79
N GLU A 178 -21.40 -2.40 -22.21
CA GLU A 178 -21.23 -2.37 -20.77
C GLU A 178 -22.07 -1.26 -20.11
N PHE A 179 -22.06 -0.06 -20.69
CA PHE A 179 -22.85 1.05 -20.18
C PHE A 179 -24.35 0.74 -20.22
N LYS A 180 -24.87 0.17 -21.32
CA LYS A 180 -26.28 -0.26 -21.41
C LYS A 180 -26.65 -1.24 -20.31
N ARG A 181 -25.79 -2.22 -20.00
CA ARG A 181 -26.04 -3.17 -18.90
C ARG A 181 -26.13 -2.46 -17.54
N ARG A 182 -25.22 -1.51 -17.28
CA ARG A 182 -25.26 -0.68 -16.05
C ARG A 182 -26.51 0.21 -16.01
N ALA A 183 -26.85 0.84 -17.13
CA ALA A 183 -28.02 1.70 -17.24
C ALA A 183 -29.32 0.91 -17.04
N ILE A 184 -29.43 -0.32 -17.57
CA ILE A 184 -30.58 -1.20 -17.32
C ILE A 184 -30.66 -1.60 -15.83
N ALA A 185 -29.53 -1.99 -15.23
CA ALA A 185 -29.49 -2.40 -13.82
C ALA A 185 -29.89 -1.25 -12.86
N ASN A 186 -29.58 -0.01 -13.22
CA ASN A 186 -29.85 1.17 -12.40
C ASN A 186 -31.02 2.03 -12.92
N ASN A 187 -31.76 1.56 -13.93
CA ASN A 187 -32.87 2.26 -14.56
C ASN A 187 -32.52 3.68 -15.06
N TRP A 188 -31.33 3.84 -15.66
CA TRP A 188 -30.89 5.10 -16.29
C TRP A 188 -31.35 5.22 -17.74
N ASP A 189 -31.49 6.45 -18.24
CA ASP A 189 -31.89 6.69 -19.64
C ASP A 189 -30.69 6.56 -20.59
N PHE A 190 -30.74 5.57 -21.48
CA PHE A 190 -29.74 5.36 -22.53
C PHE A 190 -30.32 5.49 -23.95
N SER A 191 -31.50 6.09 -24.10
CA SER A 191 -32.19 6.24 -25.39
C SER A 191 -31.38 7.02 -26.44
N ASN A 192 -30.54 7.95 -25.98
CA ASN A 192 -29.66 8.75 -26.83
C ASN A 192 -28.37 8.01 -27.27
N LEU A 193 -28.09 6.84 -26.69
CA LEU A 193 -26.88 6.09 -26.98
C LEU A 193 -27.03 5.29 -28.28
N LYS A 194 -26.35 5.75 -29.34
CA LYS A 194 -26.36 5.13 -30.67
C LYS A 194 -24.99 4.58 -31.02
N GLY A 195 -24.95 3.35 -31.53
CA GLY A 195 -23.71 2.70 -31.98
C GLY A 195 -23.72 1.19 -31.66
N PRO A 196 -22.79 0.43 -32.27
CA PRO A 196 -22.52 -0.95 -31.86
C PRO A 196 -22.02 -1.01 -30.41
N ASP A 197 -22.31 -2.13 -29.73
CA ASP A 197 -22.00 -2.31 -28.30
C ASP A 197 -20.50 -2.29 -27.98
N THR A 198 -19.64 -2.47 -28.99
CA THR A 198 -18.18 -2.42 -28.87
C THR A 198 -17.61 -1.00 -28.91
N ASP A 199 -18.39 0.00 -29.34
CA ASP A 199 -17.90 1.37 -29.44
C ASP A 199 -17.63 1.94 -28.04
N ALA A 200 -16.57 2.73 -27.95
CA ALA A 200 -16.20 3.44 -26.74
C ALA A 200 -17.11 4.65 -26.53
N VAL A 201 -17.46 4.89 -25.27
CA VAL A 201 -18.27 6.01 -24.83
C VAL A 201 -17.65 6.63 -23.59
N THR A 202 -17.61 7.96 -23.54
CA THR A 202 -17.12 8.73 -22.40
C THR A 202 -18.29 9.17 -21.54
N ILE A 203 -18.20 8.85 -20.24
CA ILE A 203 -19.18 9.21 -19.23
C ILE A 203 -18.54 10.19 -18.26
N LEU A 204 -19.27 11.26 -17.97
CA LEU A 204 -18.96 12.20 -16.90
C LEU A 204 -19.90 11.89 -15.73
N ASP A 205 -19.33 11.34 -14.67
CA ASP A 205 -20.00 11.12 -13.38
C ASP A 205 -19.72 12.32 -12.47
N HIS A 206 -20.74 13.15 -12.27
CA HIS A 206 -20.64 14.42 -11.57
C HIS A 206 -21.38 14.35 -10.24
N TRP A 207 -20.66 14.70 -9.18
CA TRP A 207 -21.18 14.82 -7.83
C TRP A 207 -21.04 16.25 -7.33
N GLU A 208 -22.05 16.78 -6.65
CA GLU A 208 -21.95 18.08 -5.97
C GLU A 208 -22.73 18.12 -4.66
N VAL A 209 -22.25 18.97 -3.74
CA VAL A 209 -22.88 19.26 -2.46
C VAL A 209 -23.59 20.61 -2.56
N ARG A 210 -24.91 20.62 -2.40
CA ARG A 210 -25.70 21.85 -2.31
C ARG A 210 -26.12 22.14 -0.87
N HIS A 211 -26.07 23.42 -0.51
CA HIS A 211 -26.56 23.86 0.79
C HIS A 211 -28.06 23.58 0.92
N ASN A 212 -28.44 22.83 1.96
CA ASN A 212 -29.84 22.59 2.30
C ASN A 212 -30.30 23.65 3.32
N SER A 213 -31.23 24.52 2.92
CA SER A 213 -31.73 25.60 3.76
C SER A 213 -32.59 25.10 4.93
N GLU A 214 -33.24 23.95 4.80
CA GLU A 214 -34.06 23.34 5.87
C GLU A 214 -33.19 22.63 6.91
N LYS A 215 -32.10 22.00 6.45
CA LYS A 215 -31.15 21.28 7.29
C LYS A 215 -29.70 21.74 6.99
N PRO A 216 -29.26 22.90 7.52
CA PRO A 216 -27.93 23.44 7.26
C PRO A 216 -26.78 22.48 7.58
N GLU A 217 -26.97 21.62 8.59
CA GLU A 217 -26.00 20.60 9.04
C GLU A 217 -25.93 19.37 8.10
N ARG A 218 -26.88 19.23 7.16
CA ARG A 218 -26.99 18.08 6.25
C ARG A 218 -27.19 18.58 4.82
N PRO A 219 -26.09 18.94 4.13
CA PRO A 219 -26.21 19.39 2.76
C PRO A 219 -26.74 18.28 1.85
N ASP A 220 -27.33 18.67 0.72
CA ASP A 220 -27.84 17.73 -0.25
C ASP A 220 -26.68 17.26 -1.14
N VAL A 221 -26.40 15.95 -1.09
CA VAL A 221 -25.48 15.29 -2.02
C VAL A 221 -26.25 14.96 -3.28
N LEU A 222 -25.81 15.50 -4.41
CA LEU A 222 -26.43 15.32 -5.71
C LEU A 222 -25.47 14.59 -6.64
N GLU A 223 -26.03 13.76 -7.52
CA GLU A 223 -25.28 13.01 -8.53
C GLU A 223 -25.98 13.12 -9.88
N SER A 224 -25.19 13.29 -10.94
CA SER A 224 -25.65 13.23 -12.33
C SER A 224 -24.67 12.42 -13.17
N LEU A 225 -25.20 11.69 -14.14
CA LEU A 225 -24.41 10.98 -15.14
C LEU A 225 -24.68 11.60 -16.50
N ILE A 226 -23.62 12.05 -17.17
CA ILE A 226 -23.69 12.73 -18.46
C ILE A 226 -22.91 11.92 -19.49
N LEU A 227 -23.58 11.62 -20.60
CA LEU A 227 -22.97 11.09 -21.81
C LEU A 227 -22.25 12.23 -22.53
N VAL A 228 -20.92 12.17 -22.65
CA VAL A 228 -20.13 13.19 -23.35
C VAL A 228 -19.96 12.79 -24.81
N GLU A 229 -20.41 13.65 -25.73
CA GLU A 229 -20.23 13.37 -27.17
C GLU A 229 -18.77 13.62 -27.56
N SER A 230 -18.01 12.55 -27.81
CA SER A 230 -16.65 12.72 -28.34
C SER A 230 -16.74 13.33 -29.75
N GLY A 231 -16.22 14.54 -29.93
CA GLY A 231 -16.35 15.37 -31.14
C GLY A 231 -15.66 14.86 -32.41
N LYS A 232 -15.60 13.54 -32.66
CA LYS A 232 -14.93 12.92 -33.81
C LYS A 232 -15.82 12.71 -35.05
N LYS A 233 -17.01 13.32 -35.14
CA LYS A 233 -17.74 13.33 -36.41
C LYS A 233 -17.43 14.61 -37.18
N GLU A 234 -16.55 14.47 -38.17
CA GLU A 234 -16.41 15.40 -39.28
C GLU A 234 -17.80 15.73 -39.84
N GLY A 235 -18.30 16.93 -39.57
CA GLY A 235 -19.36 17.54 -40.37
C GLY A 235 -20.69 17.94 -39.71
N ILE A 236 -20.91 17.83 -38.39
CA ILE A 236 -22.20 18.25 -37.80
C ILE A 236 -22.06 19.08 -36.52
N THR A 237 -22.43 20.36 -36.67
CA THR A 237 -22.86 21.38 -35.70
C THR A 237 -21.88 21.91 -34.64
N SER A 238 -21.83 23.25 -34.64
CA SER A 238 -21.04 24.19 -33.85
C SER A 238 -21.43 24.32 -32.37
N ASP A 239 -21.94 23.27 -31.71
CA ASP A 239 -22.10 23.28 -30.25
C ASP A 239 -20.86 22.60 -29.64
N PRO A 240 -19.86 23.36 -29.17
CA PRO A 240 -18.55 22.82 -28.79
C PRO A 240 -18.56 21.89 -27.57
N MET A 241 -19.73 21.65 -26.94
CA MET A 241 -19.92 20.71 -25.83
C MET A 241 -21.31 20.08 -25.87
N GLY A 242 -21.51 19.14 -26.81
CA GLY A 242 -22.67 18.25 -26.81
C GLY A 242 -22.58 17.24 -25.67
N GLY A 243 -23.65 17.09 -24.89
CA GLY A 243 -23.81 16.03 -23.92
C GLY A 243 -25.29 15.73 -23.70
N HIS A 244 -25.58 14.59 -23.09
CA HIS A 244 -26.95 14.19 -22.74
C HIS A 244 -26.97 13.64 -21.31
N PHE A 245 -27.94 14.04 -20.51
CA PHE A 245 -28.15 13.39 -19.22
C PHE A 245 -28.58 11.95 -19.44
N VAL A 246 -27.92 11.04 -18.74
CA VAL A 246 -28.32 9.64 -18.56
C VAL A 246 -29.01 9.49 -17.20
N LYS A 247 -28.49 10.21 -16.21
CA LYS A 247 -29.12 10.44 -14.92
C LYS A 247 -29.13 11.95 -14.68
N PRO A 248 -30.31 12.61 -14.64
CA PRO A 248 -30.37 14.02 -14.29
C PRO A 248 -29.89 14.19 -12.85
N LEU A 249 -29.51 15.41 -12.51
CA LEU A 249 -28.99 15.71 -11.18
C LEU A 249 -30.01 15.37 -10.09
N THR A 250 -29.74 14.29 -9.37
CA THR A 250 -30.67 13.66 -8.42
C THR A 250 -30.05 13.58 -7.05
N ARG A 251 -30.84 13.90 -6.02
CA ARG A 251 -30.42 13.81 -4.62
C ARG A 251 -30.21 12.36 -4.19
N GLN A 252 -29.06 12.08 -3.59
CA GLN A 252 -28.75 10.80 -2.96
C GLN A 252 -29.14 10.84 -1.49
N GLU A 253 -30.31 10.29 -1.14
CA GLU A 253 -30.83 10.29 0.24
C GLU A 253 -30.02 9.40 1.20
N ASN A 254 -29.21 8.51 0.65
CA ASN A 254 -28.46 7.51 1.41
C ASN A 254 -27.05 7.99 1.82
N LEU A 255 -26.67 9.22 1.44
CA LEU A 255 -25.32 9.73 1.65
C LEU A 255 -25.31 11.04 2.46
N LEU A 256 -24.32 11.18 3.34
CA LEU A 256 -24.08 12.40 4.12
C LEU A 256 -23.08 13.36 3.46
N SER A 257 -22.18 12.81 2.64
CA SER A 257 -21.18 13.53 1.88
C SER A 257 -20.95 12.83 0.55
N ILE A 258 -20.21 13.47 -0.36
CA ILE A 258 -19.78 12.82 -1.60
C ILE A 258 -18.99 11.54 -1.25
N PRO A 259 -19.32 10.38 -1.85
CA PRO A 259 -18.72 9.07 -1.56
C PRO A 259 -17.33 8.90 -2.18
N VAL A 260 -16.54 9.97 -2.25
CA VAL A 260 -15.22 9.99 -2.89
C VAL A 260 -14.22 10.61 -1.95
N LEU A 261 -13.22 9.82 -1.59
CA LEU A 261 -12.04 10.27 -0.87
C LEU A 261 -10.91 10.52 -1.88
N TYR A 262 -10.37 11.73 -1.86
CA TYR A 262 -9.35 12.15 -2.81
C TYR A 262 -8.28 13.00 -2.11
N GLY A 263 -7.01 12.75 -2.42
CA GLY A 263 -5.94 13.63 -1.94
C GLY A 263 -4.55 13.29 -2.49
N PRO A 264 -3.61 14.25 -2.38
CA PRO A 264 -2.19 13.99 -2.60
C PRO A 264 -1.58 13.25 -1.41
N VAL A 265 -0.60 12.40 -1.67
CA VAL A 265 0.32 11.90 -0.66
C VAL A 265 1.26 13.03 -0.25
N ASN A 266 1.43 13.28 1.06
CA ASN A 266 2.22 14.38 1.64
C ASN A 266 1.76 15.81 1.29
N GLY A 267 0.48 16.02 0.96
CA GLY A 267 -0.03 17.35 0.66
C GLY A 267 -1.32 17.68 1.40
N LEU A 268 -1.65 18.97 1.45
CA LEU A 268 -2.97 19.42 1.88
C LEU A 268 -3.86 19.60 0.65
N THR A 269 -5.09 19.08 0.72
CA THR A 269 -6.17 19.39 -0.22
C THR A 269 -6.66 20.82 0.02
N LEU A 270 -5.91 21.79 -0.46
CA LEU A 270 -6.29 23.19 -0.39
C LEU A 270 -7.10 23.59 -1.63
N PRO A 271 -8.14 24.43 -1.48
CA PRO A 271 -8.91 24.91 -2.62
C PRO A 271 -8.00 25.59 -3.63
N ALA A 272 -8.28 25.37 -4.92
CA ALA A 272 -7.55 26.01 -6.01
C ALA A 272 -7.47 27.54 -5.83
N SER A 273 -8.52 28.14 -5.26
CA SER A 273 -8.61 29.58 -4.98
C SER A 273 -7.56 30.14 -4.00
N TYR A 274 -6.87 29.29 -3.22
CA TYR A 274 -5.78 29.75 -2.35
C TYR A 274 -4.47 30.01 -3.11
N TYR A 275 -4.34 29.49 -4.33
CA TYR A 275 -3.13 29.60 -5.13
C TYR A 275 -3.25 30.67 -6.20
N LYS A 276 -2.19 31.48 -6.35
CA LYS A 276 -2.08 32.45 -7.44
C LYS A 276 -2.06 31.76 -8.81
N ASP A 277 -1.41 30.61 -8.88
CA ASP A 277 -1.42 29.72 -10.05
C ASP A 277 -1.81 28.31 -9.58
N PRO A 278 -3.10 27.95 -9.65
CA PRO A 278 -3.58 26.65 -9.22
C PRO A 278 -2.96 25.49 -10.00
N LYS A 279 -2.60 25.70 -11.28
CA LYS A 279 -2.06 24.62 -12.14
C LYS A 279 -0.66 24.22 -11.69
N GLN A 280 0.20 25.20 -11.43
CA GLN A 280 1.53 24.93 -10.88
C GLN A 280 1.47 24.33 -9.48
N ALA A 281 0.56 24.84 -8.64
CA ALA A 281 0.40 24.30 -7.29
C ALA A 281 0.01 22.81 -7.35
N VAL A 282 -1.02 22.48 -8.13
CA VAL A 282 -1.50 21.09 -8.32
C VAL A 282 -0.43 20.18 -8.92
N MET A 283 0.41 20.68 -9.83
CA MET A 283 1.52 19.91 -10.41
C MET A 283 2.57 19.49 -9.37
N HIS A 284 2.79 20.31 -8.33
CA HIS A 284 3.79 20.03 -7.30
C HIS A 284 3.21 19.40 -6.03
N MET A 285 1.87 19.34 -5.92
CA MET A 285 1.21 18.52 -4.91
C MET A 285 1.35 17.05 -5.27
N GLY A 286 1.50 16.18 -4.26
CA GLY A 286 1.50 14.74 -4.48
C GLY A 286 2.66 14.26 -5.35
N GLN A 287 3.89 14.46 -4.87
CA GLN A 287 5.08 13.96 -5.58
C GLN A 287 5.17 12.45 -5.46
N ALA A 288 5.42 11.80 -6.60
CA ALA A 288 5.64 10.37 -6.67
C ALA A 288 6.94 9.99 -5.96
N MET A 289 7.00 8.80 -5.37
CA MET A 289 8.22 8.27 -4.74
C MET A 289 9.43 8.33 -5.68
N VAL A 290 9.19 8.03 -6.97
CA VAL A 290 10.24 8.01 -8.00
C VAL A 290 10.70 9.38 -8.46
N GLU A 291 9.97 10.47 -8.16
CA GLU A 291 10.27 11.80 -8.69
C GLU A 291 11.61 12.33 -8.18
N THR A 292 11.89 12.11 -6.89
CA THR A 292 13.17 12.51 -6.29
C THR A 292 14.36 11.78 -6.91
N ALA A 293 14.16 10.55 -7.38
CA ALA A 293 15.18 9.73 -8.01
C ALA A 293 15.26 9.90 -9.53
N LYS A 294 14.20 10.40 -10.17
CA LYS A 294 14.06 10.52 -11.63
C LYS A 294 15.23 11.24 -12.29
N THR A 295 15.65 12.37 -11.74
CA THR A 295 16.80 13.14 -12.27
C THR A 295 18.11 12.37 -12.20
N THR A 296 18.37 11.70 -11.07
CA THR A 296 19.54 10.83 -10.86
C THR A 296 19.51 9.66 -11.84
N TYR A 297 18.32 9.12 -12.08
CA TYR A 297 18.10 8.00 -12.98
C TYR A 297 18.32 8.34 -14.45
N HIS A 298 17.77 9.46 -14.93
CA HIS A 298 18.04 9.93 -16.29
C HIS A 298 19.53 10.20 -16.50
N ALA A 299 20.22 10.74 -15.48
CA ALA A 299 21.68 10.89 -15.52
C ALA A 299 22.38 9.52 -15.63
N LEU A 300 22.00 8.53 -14.82
CA LEU A 300 22.54 7.18 -14.88
C LEU A 300 22.32 6.52 -16.25
N ASN A 301 21.10 6.55 -16.79
CA ASN A 301 20.80 6.00 -18.13
C ASN A 301 21.64 6.67 -19.21
N LYS A 302 21.78 8.01 -19.14
CA LYS A 302 22.62 8.76 -20.07
C LYS A 302 24.09 8.37 -19.94
N PHE A 303 24.61 8.23 -18.71
CA PHE A 303 26.00 7.82 -18.48
C PHE A 303 26.27 6.40 -18.97
N LEU A 304 25.40 5.43 -18.66
CA LEU A 304 25.55 4.06 -19.15
C LEU A 304 25.46 3.96 -20.67
N THR A 305 24.58 4.77 -21.29
CA THR A 305 24.50 4.87 -22.74
C THR A 305 25.80 5.42 -23.33
N LEU A 306 26.34 6.51 -22.76
CA LEU A 306 27.62 7.08 -23.21
C LEU A 306 28.79 6.11 -23.01
N LEU A 307 28.82 5.37 -21.90
CA LEU A 307 29.85 4.36 -21.65
C LEU A 307 29.75 3.19 -22.63
N SER A 308 28.54 2.75 -22.97
CA SER A 308 28.34 1.73 -24.00
C SER A 308 28.87 2.21 -25.35
N LEU A 309 28.58 3.46 -25.73
CA LEU A 309 29.10 4.08 -26.94
C LEU A 309 30.63 4.27 -26.90
N ASP A 310 31.21 4.66 -25.77
CA ASP A 310 32.66 4.76 -25.60
C ASP A 310 33.34 3.38 -25.77
N VAL A 311 32.73 2.32 -25.24
CA VAL A 311 33.21 0.95 -25.41
C VAL A 311 33.06 0.49 -26.86
N GLU A 312 31.94 0.80 -27.52
CA GLU A 312 31.71 0.52 -28.94
C GLU A 312 32.77 1.23 -29.80
N ASN A 313 32.97 2.54 -29.60
CA ASN A 313 33.93 3.34 -30.35
C ASN A 313 35.38 2.94 -30.08
N ALA A 314 35.71 2.52 -28.86
CA ALA A 314 37.04 1.99 -28.53
C ALA A 314 37.27 0.59 -29.11
N ALA A 315 36.20 -0.21 -29.29
CA ALA A 315 36.27 -1.49 -30.00
C ALA A 315 36.41 -1.28 -31.52
N MET A 316 35.89 -0.18 -32.06
CA MET A 316 36.11 0.21 -33.45
C MET A 316 37.58 0.61 -33.69
N ARG A 317 38.21 -0.04 -34.67
CA ARG A 317 39.59 0.27 -35.05
C ARG A 317 39.61 1.50 -35.94
N ASN A 318 39.97 2.64 -35.37
CA ASN A 318 40.20 3.87 -36.12
C ASN A 318 41.65 3.92 -36.58
N TRP A 319 41.85 3.87 -37.89
CA TRP A 319 43.16 3.99 -38.51
C TRP A 319 43.38 5.43 -38.94
N VAL A 320 44.50 6.01 -38.53
CA VAL A 320 44.94 7.34 -38.96
C VAL A 320 46.08 7.14 -39.94
N VAL A 321 45.85 7.53 -41.20
CA VAL A 321 46.86 7.47 -42.25
C VAL A 321 47.42 8.87 -42.46
N THR A 322 48.72 9.03 -42.19
CA THR A 322 49.44 10.26 -42.45
C THR A 322 50.19 10.13 -43.76
N THR A 323 49.74 10.82 -44.81
CA THR A 323 50.38 10.81 -46.13
C THR A 323 51.02 12.15 -46.46
N LEU A 324 52.13 12.12 -47.20
CA LEU A 324 52.85 13.33 -47.61
C LEU A 324 52.15 14.06 -48.78
N SER A 325 51.38 13.31 -49.59
CA SER A 325 50.64 13.85 -50.74
C SER A 325 49.22 14.32 -50.41
N GLY A 326 48.67 13.93 -49.26
CA GLY A 326 47.26 14.12 -48.92
C GLY A 326 46.31 13.08 -49.54
N ASP A 327 46.79 12.26 -50.49
CA ASP A 327 46.01 11.16 -51.06
C ASP A 327 46.12 9.92 -50.17
N VAL A 328 45.00 9.25 -49.89
CA VAL A 328 44.95 7.98 -49.15
C VAL A 328 44.97 6.83 -50.18
N PRO A 329 46.05 6.02 -50.26
CA PRO A 329 46.21 5.02 -51.32
C PRO A 329 45.48 3.70 -51.05
N PHE A 330 44.58 3.66 -50.06
CA PHE A 330 43.93 2.45 -49.56
C PHE A 330 42.41 2.55 -49.66
N ASN A 331 41.74 1.45 -50.00
CA ASN A 331 40.29 1.38 -49.98
C ASN A 331 39.79 0.88 -48.61
N LYS A 332 38.52 1.15 -48.28
CA LYS A 332 37.89 0.69 -47.04
C LYS A 332 38.02 -0.83 -46.84
N GLU A 333 37.88 -1.59 -47.93
CA GLU A 333 38.00 -3.06 -47.96
C GLU A 333 39.41 -3.56 -47.56
N ASP A 334 40.45 -2.75 -47.72
CA ASP A 334 41.81 -3.12 -47.34
C ASP A 334 42.03 -3.07 -45.83
N PHE A 335 41.20 -2.33 -45.09
CA PHE A 335 41.24 -2.30 -43.63
C PHE A 335 40.43 -3.42 -42.98
N GLU A 336 39.46 -3.99 -43.69
CA GLU A 336 38.56 -5.04 -43.20
C GLU A 336 39.17 -6.47 -43.32
N LYS A 337 40.26 -6.64 -44.07
CA LYS A 337 40.94 -7.93 -44.22
C LYS A 337 41.63 -8.34 -42.90
N ARG A 338 41.71 -9.66 -42.63
CA ARG A 338 42.32 -10.22 -41.40
C ARG A 338 43.85 -10.08 -41.35
N LEU A 339 44.50 -9.95 -42.50
CA LEU A 339 45.95 -9.77 -42.65
C LEU A 339 46.15 -8.57 -43.59
N ASN A 340 46.45 -7.41 -43.00
CA ASN A 340 46.64 -6.19 -43.76
C ASN A 340 48.14 -5.95 -43.94
N VAL A 341 48.60 -6.04 -45.18
CA VAL A 341 49.94 -5.58 -45.57
C VAL A 341 49.75 -4.26 -46.29
N PHE A 342 50.04 -3.16 -45.61
CA PHE A 342 49.96 -1.83 -46.20
C PHE A 342 51.31 -1.47 -46.85
N GLY A 343 51.29 -1.09 -48.11
CA GLY A 343 52.46 -0.56 -48.81
C GLY A 343 52.66 0.91 -48.47
N ILE A 344 53.38 1.20 -47.39
CA ILE A 344 53.62 2.56 -46.88
C ILE A 344 54.92 3.12 -47.48
N ARG A 345 54.93 4.38 -47.96
CA ARG A 345 56.15 5.02 -48.49
C ARG A 345 57.04 5.55 -47.36
N PRO A 346 58.36 5.70 -47.56
CA PRO A 346 59.24 6.31 -46.56
C PRO A 346 58.75 7.72 -46.16
N GLY A 347 58.45 7.91 -44.88
CA GLY A 347 57.94 9.18 -44.33
C GLY A 347 56.42 9.23 -44.13
N GLU A 348 55.68 8.21 -44.55
CA GLU A 348 54.25 8.03 -44.25
C GLU A 348 54.07 7.09 -43.05
N ALA A 349 52.95 7.22 -42.34
CA ALA A 349 52.64 6.39 -41.17
C ALA A 349 51.18 5.98 -41.15
N ILE A 350 50.92 4.76 -40.69
CA ILE A 350 49.59 4.28 -40.36
C ILE A 350 49.60 3.99 -38.87
N ASP A 351 48.89 4.80 -38.11
CA ASP A 351 48.75 4.62 -36.67
C ASP A 351 47.35 4.15 -36.34
N LEU A 352 47.26 3.23 -35.39
CA LEU A 352 45.99 2.89 -34.77
C LEU A 352 45.69 3.98 -33.73
N GLN A 353 44.66 4.79 -33.99
CA GLN A 353 44.18 5.72 -32.99
C GLN A 353 43.41 4.94 -31.94
N GLN A 354 44.11 4.55 -30.88
CA GLN A 354 43.47 4.00 -29.69
C GLN A 354 42.65 5.13 -29.04
N GLN A 355 41.33 5.01 -29.10
CA GLN A 355 40.49 5.85 -28.27
C GLN A 355 40.65 5.39 -26.82
N THR A 356 41.13 6.27 -25.96
CA THR A 356 41.18 6.01 -24.52
C THR A 356 39.75 5.99 -23.98
N THR A 357 39.35 4.87 -23.40
CA THR A 357 38.04 4.78 -22.73
C THR A 357 38.04 5.66 -21.49
N SER A 358 36.94 6.38 -21.27
CA SER A 358 36.75 7.23 -20.10
C SER A 358 36.40 6.45 -18.81
N ILE A 359 36.43 5.11 -18.85
CA ILE A 359 35.91 4.23 -17.79
C ILE A 359 36.57 4.53 -16.44
N GLY A 360 37.90 4.68 -16.40
CA GLY A 360 38.61 4.90 -15.13
C GLY A 360 38.27 6.23 -14.44
N SER A 361 38.02 7.29 -15.20
CA SER A 361 37.67 8.60 -14.66
C SER A 361 36.17 8.76 -14.36
N THR A 362 35.33 7.89 -14.92
CA THR A 362 33.87 7.94 -14.76
C THR A 362 33.36 7.10 -13.59
N MET A 363 34.13 6.11 -13.11
CA MET A 363 33.74 5.27 -11.96
C MET A 363 33.36 6.07 -10.70
N PRO A 364 34.13 7.09 -10.24
CA PRO A 364 33.74 7.86 -9.05
C PRO A 364 32.40 8.59 -9.21
N LEU A 365 32.05 8.97 -10.44
CA LEU A 365 30.78 9.61 -10.73
C LEU A 365 29.62 8.60 -10.73
N LEU A 366 29.85 7.39 -11.24
CA LEU A 366 28.89 6.29 -11.13
C LEU A 366 28.64 5.91 -9.67
N ASP A 367 29.70 5.82 -8.85
CA ASP A 367 29.58 5.55 -7.42
C ASP A 367 28.79 6.66 -6.71
N TYR A 368 29.04 7.92 -7.06
CA TYR A 368 28.28 9.06 -6.53
C TYR A 368 26.80 9.01 -6.92
N LEU A 369 26.49 8.75 -8.19
CA LEU A 369 25.11 8.62 -8.66
C LEU A 369 24.41 7.39 -8.06
N GLY A 370 25.13 6.28 -7.87
CA GLY A 370 24.64 5.09 -7.18
C GLY A 370 24.30 5.37 -5.72
N ALA A 371 25.16 6.12 -5.01
CA ALA A 371 24.89 6.55 -3.65
C ALA A 371 23.69 7.51 -3.56
N MET A 372 23.52 8.42 -4.52
CA MET A 372 22.33 9.27 -4.60
C MET A 372 21.05 8.46 -4.87
N LYS A 373 21.11 7.49 -5.78
CA LYS A 373 20.02 6.54 -6.05
C LYS A 373 19.58 5.85 -4.75
N GLN A 374 20.52 5.29 -3.99
CA GLN A 374 20.21 4.59 -2.74
C GLN A 374 19.59 5.51 -1.67
N ARG A 375 19.91 6.81 -1.65
CA ARG A 375 19.28 7.76 -0.71
C ARG A 375 17.82 8.06 -1.06
N ASN A 376 17.47 8.04 -2.34
CA ASN A 376 16.17 8.46 -2.84
C ASN A 376 15.21 7.28 -3.09
N LEU A 377 15.71 6.04 -3.07
CA LEU A 377 14.94 4.82 -3.32
C LEU A 377 15.18 3.78 -2.23
N LEU A 378 14.52 2.64 -2.38
CA LEU A 378 14.77 1.44 -1.57
C LEU A 378 16.20 0.94 -1.79
N ALA A 379 16.85 0.50 -0.71
CA ALA A 379 18.21 -0.01 -0.76
C ALA A 379 18.29 -1.28 -1.63
N ASP A 380 19.38 -1.45 -2.39
CA ASP A 380 19.57 -2.63 -3.25
C ASP A 380 19.59 -3.95 -2.45
N THR A 381 20.02 -3.89 -1.18
CA THR A 381 19.99 -5.02 -0.24
C THR A 381 18.57 -5.43 0.16
N SER A 382 17.59 -4.52 0.10
CA SER A 382 16.19 -4.84 0.39
C SER A 382 15.58 -5.77 -0.66
N PHE A 383 16.17 -5.84 -1.86
CA PHE A 383 15.81 -6.80 -2.92
C PHE A 383 16.41 -8.20 -2.71
N GLY A 384 17.00 -8.48 -1.54
CA GLY A 384 17.55 -9.80 -1.19
C GLY A 384 19.02 -10.00 -1.59
N SER A 385 19.72 -8.96 -2.07
CA SER A 385 21.15 -9.03 -2.39
C SER A 385 22.03 -8.85 -1.15
N ILE A 386 21.88 -9.71 -0.14
CA ILE A 386 22.75 -9.67 1.05
C ILE A 386 23.82 -10.76 0.93
N PRO A 387 25.08 -10.42 0.60
CA PRO A 387 26.16 -11.40 0.44
C PRO A 387 26.63 -12.04 1.76
N PHE A 388 26.14 -11.58 2.91
CA PHE A 388 26.56 -12.02 4.24
C PHE A 388 25.33 -12.24 5.16
N PRO A 389 25.41 -13.09 6.21
CA PRO A 389 24.37 -13.17 7.23
C PRO A 389 24.24 -11.81 7.93
N ALA A 390 23.17 -11.07 7.62
CA ALA A 390 22.92 -9.76 8.20
C ALA A 390 22.60 -9.93 9.70
N SER A 391 23.34 -9.22 10.55
CA SER A 391 22.96 -9.06 11.97
C SER A 391 21.60 -8.36 12.07
N GLY A 392 20.83 -8.59 13.13
CA GLY A 392 19.54 -7.91 13.37
C GLY A 392 19.64 -6.37 13.31
N VAL A 393 20.76 -5.79 13.74
CA VAL A 393 21.03 -4.34 13.65
C VAL A 393 21.17 -3.87 12.20
N ALA A 394 21.70 -4.69 11.29
CA ALA A 394 21.80 -4.36 9.88
C ALA A 394 20.42 -4.38 9.22
N ILE A 395 19.59 -5.38 9.54
CA ILE A 395 18.20 -5.47 9.06
C ILE A 395 17.39 -4.25 9.55
N ASP A 396 17.53 -3.88 10.82
CA ASP A 396 16.85 -2.71 11.38
C ASP A 396 17.21 -1.40 10.64
N ARG A 397 18.48 -1.21 10.27
CA ARG A 397 18.91 -0.05 9.48
C ARG A 397 18.30 -0.05 8.06
N LEU A 398 18.21 -1.21 7.41
CA LEU A 398 17.58 -1.34 6.10
C LEU A 398 16.07 -1.06 6.16
N ASN A 399 15.43 -1.51 7.25
CA ASN A 399 14.01 -1.30 7.47
C ASN A 399 13.72 0.19 7.68
N ARG A 400 14.50 0.90 8.51
CA ARG A 400 14.34 2.36 8.71
C ARG A 400 14.50 3.18 7.43
N GLN A 401 15.40 2.76 6.54
CA GLN A 401 15.55 3.43 5.24
C GLN A 401 14.30 3.23 4.38
N SER A 402 13.80 1.99 4.31
CA SER A 402 12.58 1.66 3.57
C SER A 402 11.36 2.38 4.16
N GLU A 403 11.26 2.43 5.49
CA GLU A 403 10.26 3.21 6.23
C GLU A 403 10.31 4.68 5.88
N THR A 404 11.49 5.31 5.82
CA THR A 404 11.61 6.74 5.49
C THR A 404 11.06 7.04 4.09
N VAL A 405 11.31 6.15 3.13
CA VAL A 405 10.85 6.31 1.74
C VAL A 405 9.36 6.02 1.60
N LEU A 406 8.85 5.00 2.30
CA LEU A 406 7.48 4.52 2.16
C LEU A 406 6.49 5.14 3.17
N ALA A 407 6.97 5.77 4.24
CA ALA A 407 6.13 6.36 5.29
C ALA A 407 5.04 7.29 4.75
N PRO A 408 5.32 8.19 3.80
CA PRO A 408 4.29 9.00 3.15
C PRO A 408 3.12 8.20 2.57
N ALA A 409 3.43 7.17 1.78
CA ALA A 409 2.43 6.34 1.12
C ALA A 409 1.69 5.47 2.15
N ARG A 410 2.41 4.95 3.15
CA ARG A 410 1.83 4.21 4.28
C ARG A 410 0.82 5.07 5.04
N GLU A 411 1.19 6.28 5.45
CA GLU A 411 0.34 7.20 6.20
C GLU A 411 -0.90 7.61 5.37
N ALA A 412 -0.73 7.83 4.06
CA ALA A 412 -1.85 8.11 3.17
C ALA A 412 -2.81 6.91 3.06
N MET A 413 -2.29 5.68 2.93
CA MET A 413 -3.11 4.48 2.92
C MET A 413 -3.84 4.29 4.26
N GLU A 414 -3.15 4.42 5.40
CA GLU A 414 -3.72 4.34 6.74
C GLU A 414 -4.88 5.35 6.90
N HIS A 415 -4.68 6.59 6.44
CA HIS A 415 -5.74 7.60 6.41
C HIS A 415 -6.91 7.19 5.51
N VAL A 416 -6.65 6.67 4.31
CA VAL A 416 -7.70 6.22 3.38
C VAL A 416 -8.55 5.11 3.99
N PHE A 417 -7.92 4.06 4.54
CA PHE A 417 -8.65 2.98 5.20
C PHE A 417 -9.48 3.50 6.39
N SER A 418 -8.89 4.35 7.24
CA SER A 418 -9.56 4.94 8.40
C SER A 418 -10.81 5.75 8.02
N GLU A 419 -10.70 6.59 6.99
CA GLU A 419 -11.83 7.41 6.51
C GLU A 419 -12.90 6.56 5.82
N VAL A 420 -12.53 5.53 5.05
CA VAL A 420 -13.47 4.58 4.45
C VAL A 420 -14.24 3.83 5.53
N ASP A 421 -13.54 3.30 6.54
CA ASP A 421 -14.15 2.60 7.67
C ASP A 421 -15.11 3.51 8.43
N HIS A 422 -14.68 4.75 8.73
CA HIS A 422 -15.50 5.74 9.39
C HIS A 422 -16.76 6.08 8.56
N PHE A 423 -16.60 6.27 7.24
CA PHE A 423 -17.70 6.56 6.34
C PHE A 423 -18.71 5.41 6.27
N TRP A 424 -18.24 4.17 6.16
CA TRP A 424 -19.08 2.98 6.16
C TRP A 424 -19.87 2.84 7.45
N LEU A 425 -19.21 2.90 8.61
CA LEU A 425 -19.85 2.76 9.91
C LEU A 425 -20.87 3.88 10.17
N THR A 426 -20.53 5.13 9.84
CA THR A 426 -21.43 6.29 10.01
C THR A 426 -22.70 6.13 9.18
N ASN A 427 -22.55 5.83 7.88
CA ASN A 427 -23.70 5.75 6.99
C ASN A 427 -24.53 4.49 7.22
N TRP A 428 -23.92 3.33 7.50
CA TRP A 428 -24.67 2.11 7.83
C TRP A 428 -25.52 2.31 9.08
N ARG A 429 -24.91 2.80 10.17
CA ARG A 429 -25.66 3.05 11.40
C ARG A 429 -26.86 3.97 11.16
N ARG A 430 -26.66 5.07 10.42
CA ARG A 430 -27.75 5.99 10.05
C ARG A 430 -28.86 5.30 9.26
N LEU A 431 -28.49 4.49 8.26
CA LEU A 431 -29.46 3.75 7.45
C LEU A 431 -30.24 2.71 8.28
N ALA A 432 -29.59 2.10 9.28
CA ALA A 432 -30.25 1.20 10.23
C ALA A 432 -31.21 1.96 11.17
N GLU A 433 -30.84 3.13 11.68
CA GLU A 433 -31.72 4.01 12.48
C GLU A 433 -32.94 4.48 11.67
N GLU A 434 -32.77 4.73 10.37
CA GLU A 434 -33.83 5.06 9.42
C GLU A 434 -34.66 3.84 8.97
N LYS A 435 -34.34 2.64 9.45
CA LYS A 435 -34.97 1.36 9.06
C LYS A 435 -34.94 1.07 7.56
N LYS A 436 -33.93 1.60 6.87
CA LYS A 436 -33.66 1.31 5.45
C LYS A 436 -32.91 -0.01 5.28
N VAL A 437 -32.13 -0.41 6.28
CA VAL A 437 -31.49 -1.73 6.38
C VAL A 437 -32.30 -2.55 7.37
N THR A 438 -32.80 -3.70 6.93
CA THR A 438 -33.66 -4.57 7.74
C THR A 438 -32.98 -5.86 8.15
N GLU A 439 -32.02 -6.33 7.35
CA GLU A 439 -31.32 -7.59 7.56
C GLU A 439 -29.89 -7.35 8.08
N PRO A 440 -29.38 -8.22 8.97
CA PRO A 440 -28.01 -8.14 9.44
C PRO A 440 -27.02 -8.51 8.32
N MET A 441 -25.84 -7.90 8.34
CA MET A 441 -24.75 -8.28 7.45
C MET A 441 -23.99 -9.45 8.05
N ARG A 442 -23.92 -10.58 7.34
CA ARG A 442 -23.09 -11.72 7.75
C ARG A 442 -21.68 -11.57 7.22
N VAL A 443 -20.70 -11.55 8.12
CA VAL A 443 -19.29 -11.57 7.75
C VAL A 443 -18.59 -12.80 8.27
N SER A 444 -17.67 -13.32 7.47
CA SER A 444 -16.82 -14.41 7.88
C SER A 444 -15.36 -14.13 7.52
N GLY A 445 -14.46 -14.64 8.35
CA GLY A 445 -13.04 -14.36 8.21
C GLY A 445 -12.19 -15.35 8.98
N ARG A 446 -10.89 -15.14 8.89
CA ARG A 446 -9.86 -15.89 9.60
C ARG A 446 -8.96 -14.86 10.24
N ILE A 447 -8.89 -14.85 11.56
CA ILE A 447 -8.02 -13.94 12.30
C ILE A 447 -6.60 -14.50 12.28
N ARG A 448 -5.60 -13.70 11.92
CA ARG A 448 -4.18 -14.09 12.05
C ARG A 448 -3.73 -13.92 13.49
N GLY A 449 -3.32 -15.04 14.10
CA GLY A 449 -2.75 -15.09 15.44
C GLY A 449 -2.99 -16.45 16.09
N GLY A 450 -1.92 -17.23 16.30
CA GLY A 450 -1.97 -18.53 16.97
C GLY A 450 -1.93 -19.76 16.04
N THR A 451 -1.44 -20.87 16.59
CA THR A 451 -1.31 -22.19 15.93
C THR A 451 -2.66 -22.79 15.51
N ASN A 452 -3.77 -22.29 16.05
CA ASN A 452 -5.14 -22.58 15.65
C ASN A 452 -5.87 -21.27 15.30
N ALA A 453 -5.65 -20.75 14.08
CA ALA A 453 -6.33 -19.56 13.61
C ALA A 453 -7.86 -19.73 13.66
N GLY A 454 -8.53 -18.95 14.50
CA GLY A 454 -9.98 -18.94 14.62
C GLY A 454 -10.61 -18.40 13.34
N TYR A 455 -11.49 -19.20 12.73
CA TYR A 455 -12.45 -18.68 11.77
C TYR A 455 -13.59 -18.05 12.57
N PHE A 456 -14.07 -16.88 12.13
CA PHE A 456 -15.28 -16.28 12.66
C PHE A 456 -16.35 -16.24 11.57
N ASP A 457 -17.60 -16.30 11.99
CA ASP A 457 -18.81 -16.20 11.18
C ASP A 457 -19.88 -15.58 12.06
N GLU A 458 -20.09 -14.27 11.88
CA GLU A 458 -20.88 -13.42 12.78
C GLU A 458 -21.86 -12.58 11.95
N GLU A 459 -23.04 -12.34 12.52
CA GLU A 459 -24.08 -11.47 11.96
C GLU A 459 -24.06 -10.13 12.69
N PHE A 460 -24.08 -9.04 11.92
CA PHE A 460 -23.95 -7.68 12.44
C PHE A 460 -25.16 -6.83 12.09
N GLU A 461 -25.76 -6.23 13.11
CA GLU A 461 -26.81 -5.23 12.95
C GLU A 461 -26.20 -3.82 12.98
N GLY A 462 -26.67 -2.90 12.14
CA GLY A 462 -26.16 -1.52 12.12
C GLY A 462 -26.42 -0.75 13.43
N THR A 463 -27.38 -1.21 14.24
CA THR A 463 -27.67 -0.71 15.60
C THR A 463 -26.61 -1.08 16.63
N SER A 464 -25.78 -2.10 16.35
CA SER A 464 -24.67 -2.51 17.23
C SER A 464 -23.43 -1.61 17.09
N ILE A 465 -23.39 -0.73 16.09
CA ILE A 465 -22.27 0.19 15.84
C ILE A 465 -22.29 1.31 16.90
N PRO A 466 -21.20 1.50 17.68
CA PRO A 466 -21.12 2.55 18.70
C PRO A 466 -21.30 3.97 18.16
N ASP A 467 -21.79 4.90 19.01
CA ASP A 467 -22.00 6.30 18.64
C ASP A 467 -20.70 6.97 18.19
N SER A 468 -19.65 6.78 18.99
CA SER A 468 -18.32 7.24 18.62
C SER A 468 -17.53 6.06 18.04
N HIS A 469 -17.32 6.09 16.74
CA HIS A 469 -16.55 5.08 16.01
C HIS A 469 -15.45 5.79 15.23
N HIS A 470 -14.34 6.05 15.91
CA HIS A 470 -13.10 6.43 15.26
C HIS A 470 -12.26 5.17 15.07
N VAL A 471 -11.87 4.91 13.83
CA VAL A 471 -11.09 3.74 13.45
C VAL A 471 -9.67 4.20 13.15
N GLU A 472 -8.71 3.74 13.94
CA GLU A 472 -7.29 3.88 13.66
C GLU A 472 -6.85 2.69 12.81
N VAL A 473 -6.16 2.94 11.71
CA VAL A 473 -5.65 1.88 10.83
C VAL A 473 -4.14 1.91 10.85
N THR A 474 -3.52 0.74 11.00
CA THR A 474 -2.08 0.57 10.95
C THR A 474 -1.70 -0.44 9.88
N ILE A 475 -0.76 -0.07 9.01
CA ILE A 475 -0.23 -0.93 7.95
C ILE A 475 1.21 -1.31 8.34
N GLU A 476 1.41 -2.59 8.67
CA GLU A 476 2.75 -3.12 8.92
C GLU A 476 3.49 -3.32 7.59
N LEU A 477 4.60 -2.62 7.39
CA LEU A 477 5.41 -2.83 6.19
C LEU A 477 5.92 -4.28 6.16
N SER A 478 5.75 -4.98 5.04
CA SER A 478 6.21 -6.37 4.88
C SER A 478 7.72 -6.48 4.64
N LEU A 479 8.48 -5.86 5.54
CA LEU A 479 9.93 -5.89 5.56
C LEU A 479 10.42 -7.17 6.24
N PRO A 480 11.63 -7.65 5.89
CA PRO A 480 12.26 -8.75 6.59
C PRO A 480 12.33 -8.44 8.09
N SER A 481 11.74 -9.32 8.91
CA SER A 481 11.80 -9.21 10.36
C SER A 481 12.47 -10.45 10.96
N ASP A 482 13.26 -10.23 12.00
CA ASP A 482 13.83 -11.33 12.78
C ASP A 482 12.76 -11.83 13.76
N GLN A 483 12.03 -12.86 13.35
CA GLN A 483 10.99 -13.51 14.16
C GLN A 483 11.55 -14.08 15.47
N ILE A 484 12.81 -14.53 15.48
CA ILE A 484 13.46 -15.06 16.67
C ILE A 484 13.68 -13.92 17.67
N MET A 485 14.16 -12.77 17.20
CA MET A 485 14.32 -11.58 18.04
C MET A 485 12.97 -11.09 18.59
N ARG A 486 11.90 -11.08 17.78
CA ARG A 486 10.54 -10.74 18.26
C ARG A 486 10.08 -11.71 19.35
N ALA A 487 10.22 -13.02 19.13
CA ALA A 487 9.84 -14.04 20.11
C ALA A 487 10.66 -13.95 21.42
N GLN A 488 11.96 -13.70 21.33
CA GLN A 488 12.82 -13.47 22.51
C GLN A 488 12.39 -12.22 23.27
N THR A 489 12.07 -11.14 22.56
CA THR A 489 11.59 -9.89 23.15
C THR A 489 10.26 -10.10 23.87
N MET A 490 9.30 -10.79 23.26
CA MET A 490 8.04 -11.18 23.91
C MET A 490 8.27 -12.00 25.18
N GLY A 491 9.20 -12.96 25.13
CA GLY A 491 9.56 -13.78 26.30
C GLY A 491 10.16 -12.95 27.45
N ILE A 492 10.93 -11.91 27.14
CA ILE A 492 11.49 -10.97 28.12
C ILE A 492 10.39 -10.07 28.71
N LEU A 493 9.42 -9.63 27.89
CA LEU A 493 8.35 -8.70 28.28
C LEU A 493 7.17 -9.36 29.01
N ARG A 494 7.06 -10.70 29.02
CA ARG A 494 5.92 -11.46 29.55
C ARG A 494 5.48 -11.04 30.97
N PRO A 495 4.16 -11.00 31.27
CA PRO A 495 3.66 -10.63 32.60
C PRO A 495 4.15 -11.61 33.67
N GLY A 496 4.74 -11.05 34.72
CA GLY A 496 5.56 -11.76 35.72
C GLY A 496 6.83 -10.99 36.06
N LYS A 497 7.27 -10.11 35.14
CA LYS A 497 8.39 -9.17 35.32
C LYS A 497 8.00 -7.67 35.19
N GLN A 498 6.75 -7.33 35.50
CA GLN A 498 6.21 -5.95 35.64
C GLN A 498 6.27 -4.97 34.46
N ASN A 499 6.70 -5.35 33.24
CA ASN A 499 6.97 -4.33 32.21
C ASN A 499 5.81 -4.00 31.26
N MET A 500 4.91 -4.95 30.95
CA MET A 500 3.86 -4.72 29.93
C MET A 500 2.67 -5.69 30.08
N SER A 501 1.48 -5.29 29.63
CA SER A 501 0.30 -6.15 29.61
C SER A 501 0.43 -7.25 28.55
N LEU A 502 -0.17 -8.43 28.78
CA LEU A 502 -0.17 -9.51 27.77
C LEU A 502 -0.83 -9.06 26.46
N GLN A 503 -1.89 -8.27 26.58
CA GLN A 503 -2.62 -7.74 25.44
C GLN A 503 -1.71 -6.90 24.54
N THR A 504 -0.97 -5.94 25.12
CA THR A 504 -0.01 -5.11 24.41
C THR A 504 1.10 -5.95 23.79
N ILE A 505 1.60 -6.97 24.49
CA ILE A 505 2.64 -7.86 23.96
C ILE A 505 2.13 -8.64 22.75
N LEU A 506 0.91 -9.17 22.80
CA LEU A 506 0.32 -9.90 21.68
C LEU A 506 0.01 -8.99 20.49
N ASP A 507 -0.46 -7.77 20.74
CA ASP A 507 -0.80 -6.80 19.68
C ASP A 507 0.46 -6.23 19.01
N GLU A 508 1.35 -5.59 19.79
CA GLU A 508 2.52 -4.86 19.27
C GLU A 508 3.65 -5.79 18.81
N PHE A 509 3.93 -6.86 19.55
CA PHE A 509 5.09 -7.74 19.27
C PHE A 509 4.69 -9.08 18.65
N GLY A 510 3.56 -9.63 19.10
CA GLY A 510 3.02 -10.89 18.59
C GLY A 510 2.36 -10.76 17.22
N GLY A 511 1.96 -9.55 16.84
CA GLY A 511 1.21 -9.30 15.61
C GLY A 511 -0.13 -10.04 15.57
N VAL A 512 -0.74 -10.24 16.74
CA VAL A 512 -2.04 -10.91 16.88
C VAL A 512 -3.14 -9.90 16.54
N GLU A 513 -3.96 -10.21 15.55
CA GLU A 513 -5.05 -9.34 15.10
C GLU A 513 -6.17 -9.20 16.14
N ASP A 514 -6.49 -10.24 16.91
CA ASP A 514 -7.46 -10.15 18.02
C ASP A 514 -6.81 -10.59 19.36
N PRO A 515 -6.12 -9.67 20.05
CA PRO A 515 -5.49 -9.97 21.33
C PRO A 515 -6.50 -10.40 22.41
N ALA A 516 -7.73 -9.89 22.38
CA ALA A 516 -8.75 -10.19 23.38
C ALA A 516 -9.28 -11.61 23.19
N GLY A 517 -9.62 -11.98 21.95
CA GLY A 517 -9.99 -13.34 21.57
C GLY A 517 -8.87 -14.34 21.87
N GLU A 518 -7.62 -13.99 21.57
CA GLU A 518 -6.47 -14.86 21.86
C GLU A 518 -6.22 -15.00 23.36
N MET A 519 -6.38 -13.94 24.16
CA MET A 519 -6.32 -14.06 25.62
C MET A 519 -7.44 -14.93 26.18
N LYS A 520 -8.66 -14.82 25.65
CA LYS A 520 -9.79 -15.68 26.01
C LYS A 520 -9.46 -17.13 25.68
N ARG A 521 -8.93 -17.40 24.47
CA ARG A 521 -8.44 -18.72 24.07
C ARG A 521 -7.36 -19.25 25.01
N ILE A 522 -6.34 -18.46 25.33
CA ILE A 522 -5.25 -18.85 26.26
C ILE A 522 -5.80 -19.14 27.66
N ARG A 523 -6.85 -18.45 28.10
CA ARG A 523 -7.51 -18.71 29.39
C ARG A 523 -8.38 -19.97 29.36
N GLU A 524 -9.02 -20.24 28.23
CA GLU A 524 -9.91 -21.39 28.02
C GLU A 524 -9.15 -22.68 27.66
N GLU A 525 -7.99 -22.58 27.03
CA GLU A 525 -7.18 -23.72 26.59
C GLU A 525 -6.78 -24.67 27.74
N PRO A 526 -6.31 -24.20 28.91
CA PRO A 526 -6.10 -25.06 30.07
C PRO A 526 -7.37 -25.77 30.53
N PHE A 527 -8.53 -25.12 30.40
CA PHE A 527 -9.83 -25.70 30.76
C PHE A 527 -10.26 -26.76 29.74
N LEU A 528 -10.06 -26.52 28.44
CA LEU A 528 -10.33 -27.49 27.38
C LEU A 528 -9.41 -28.71 27.46
N GLU A 529 -8.12 -28.50 27.74
CA GLU A 529 -7.17 -29.58 28.01
C GLU A 529 -7.60 -30.39 29.25
N ALA A 530 -8.00 -29.72 30.34
CA ALA A 530 -8.51 -30.40 31.52
C ALA A 530 -9.78 -31.20 31.23
N MET A 531 -10.73 -30.64 30.46
CA MET A 531 -11.95 -31.33 30.06
C MET A 531 -11.68 -32.56 29.17
N ALA A 532 -10.74 -32.47 28.23
CA ALA A 532 -10.34 -33.61 27.41
C ALA A 532 -9.71 -34.74 28.26
N ILE A 533 -8.93 -34.38 29.28
CA ILE A 533 -8.37 -35.35 30.24
C ILE A 533 -9.50 -36.00 31.07
N VAL A 534 -10.48 -35.20 31.55
CA VAL A 534 -11.65 -35.70 32.30
C VAL A 534 -12.52 -36.63 31.46
N ASP A 535 -12.80 -36.28 30.21
CA ASP A 535 -13.53 -37.15 29.27
C ASP A 535 -12.76 -38.45 28.99
N GLY A 536 -11.43 -38.35 28.87
CA GLY A 536 -10.54 -39.51 28.75
C GLY A 536 -10.65 -40.44 29.95
N ILE A 537 -10.65 -39.89 31.17
CA ILE A 537 -10.87 -40.64 32.42
C ILE A 537 -12.24 -41.31 32.40
N GLY A 538 -13.31 -40.59 32.05
CA GLY A 538 -14.67 -41.13 31.98
C GLY A 538 -14.80 -42.30 31.00
N ARG A 539 -14.14 -42.24 29.83
CA ARG A 539 -14.11 -43.34 28.87
C ARG A 539 -13.36 -44.56 29.42
N LEU A 540 -12.21 -44.35 30.05
CA LEU A 540 -11.43 -45.44 30.67
C LEU A 540 -12.21 -46.12 31.80
N GLU A 541 -12.93 -45.35 32.62
CA GLU A 541 -13.79 -45.91 33.67
C GLU A 541 -14.97 -46.71 33.09
N ALA A 542 -15.59 -46.22 32.02
CA ALA A 542 -16.68 -46.92 31.34
C ALA A 542 -16.20 -48.24 30.70
N GLU A 543 -15.05 -48.22 30.01
CA GLU A 543 -14.42 -49.42 29.44
C GLU A 543 -13.99 -50.40 30.54
N GLY A 544 -13.49 -49.89 31.67
CA GLY A 544 -13.15 -50.67 32.85
C GLY A 544 -14.36 -51.40 33.43
N ARG A 545 -15.50 -50.71 33.60
CA ARG A 545 -16.77 -51.31 34.04
C ARG A 545 -17.26 -52.37 33.04
N ALA A 546 -17.24 -52.06 31.74
CA ALA A 546 -17.63 -53.01 30.70
C ALA A 546 -16.68 -54.23 30.60
N ALA A 547 -15.40 -54.08 30.96
CA ALA A 547 -14.47 -55.21 31.07
C ALA A 547 -14.77 -56.08 32.30
N LEU A 548 -15.13 -55.45 33.42
CA LEU A 548 -15.53 -56.13 34.64
C LEU A 548 -16.85 -56.91 34.47
N ASP A 549 -17.83 -56.33 33.79
CA ASP A 549 -19.10 -56.98 33.44
C ASP A 549 -18.89 -58.20 32.52
N ARG A 550 -17.80 -58.23 31.75
CA ARG A 550 -17.38 -59.36 30.91
C ARG A 550 -16.49 -60.38 31.64
N GLY A 551 -16.18 -60.15 32.92
CA GLY A 551 -15.31 -61.01 33.73
C GLY A 551 -13.80 -60.87 33.46
N ASP A 552 -13.38 -59.85 32.72
CA ASP A 552 -11.96 -59.59 32.41
C ASP A 552 -11.35 -58.64 33.45
N GLU A 553 -11.06 -59.18 34.64
CA GLU A 553 -10.51 -58.41 35.77
C GLU A 553 -9.15 -57.76 35.44
N PHE A 554 -8.34 -58.41 34.60
CA PHE A 554 -7.03 -57.90 34.22
C PHE A 554 -7.16 -56.60 33.41
N LYS A 555 -8.04 -56.57 32.41
CA LYS A 555 -8.30 -55.34 31.64
C LYS A 555 -8.97 -54.27 32.49
N ALA A 556 -9.92 -54.64 33.36
CA ALA A 556 -10.56 -53.69 34.26
C ALA A 556 -9.53 -52.97 35.16
N ARG A 557 -8.55 -53.70 35.72
CA ARG A 557 -7.43 -53.11 36.48
C ARG A 557 -6.51 -52.27 35.61
N GLY A 558 -6.25 -52.69 34.36
CA GLY A 558 -5.45 -51.91 33.40
C GLY A 558 -6.08 -50.55 33.09
N TYR A 559 -7.39 -50.52 32.82
CA TYR A 559 -8.13 -49.28 32.58
C TYR A 559 -8.17 -48.37 33.82
N ALA A 560 -8.38 -48.93 35.01
CA ALA A 560 -8.35 -48.17 36.26
C ALA A 560 -6.97 -47.56 36.53
N ALA A 561 -5.88 -48.31 36.30
CA ALA A 561 -4.53 -47.80 36.46
C ALA A 561 -4.19 -46.69 35.44
N ALA A 562 -4.69 -46.82 34.19
CA ALA A 562 -4.53 -45.78 33.18
C ALA A 562 -5.31 -44.50 33.53
N ALA A 563 -6.54 -44.63 34.06
CA ALA A 563 -7.32 -43.51 34.56
C ALA A 563 -6.62 -42.81 35.75
N GLU A 564 -6.07 -43.58 36.69
CA GLU A 564 -5.32 -43.04 37.83
C GLU A 564 -4.05 -42.31 37.39
N MET A 565 -3.36 -42.81 36.36
CA MET A 565 -2.20 -42.13 35.77
C MET A 565 -2.56 -40.76 35.18
N LEU A 566 -3.68 -40.67 34.45
CA LEU A 566 -4.19 -39.40 33.93
C LEU A 566 -4.60 -38.44 35.06
N ILE A 567 -5.23 -38.93 36.13
CA ILE A 567 -5.56 -38.13 37.32
C ILE A 567 -4.29 -37.58 37.97
N ARG A 568 -3.23 -38.38 38.12
CA ARG A 568 -1.95 -37.93 38.67
C ARG A 568 -1.26 -36.91 37.77
N GLN A 569 -1.32 -37.09 36.46
CA GLN A 569 -0.80 -36.11 35.50
C GLN A 569 -1.56 -34.78 35.61
N MET A 570 -2.89 -34.82 35.69
CA MET A 570 -3.72 -33.63 35.91
C MET A 570 -3.38 -32.94 37.23
N GLN A 571 -3.20 -33.69 38.32
CA GLN A 571 -2.77 -33.13 39.62
C GLN A 571 -1.38 -32.50 39.57
N GLN A 572 -0.44 -33.06 38.80
CA GLN A 572 0.89 -32.45 38.62
C GLN A 572 0.84 -31.19 37.77
N GLN A 573 0.02 -31.17 36.71
CA GLN A 573 -0.07 -30.05 35.77
C GLN A 573 -0.87 -28.87 36.35
N PHE A 574 -1.95 -29.13 37.09
CA PHE A 574 -2.84 -28.10 37.64
C PHE A 574 -2.67 -27.84 39.14
N GLY A 575 -2.12 -28.79 39.91
CA GLY A 575 -1.92 -28.67 41.36
C GLY A 575 -0.55 -28.14 41.78
N GLY A 576 0.39 -27.94 40.84
CA GLY A 576 1.79 -27.57 41.10
C GLY A 576 2.07 -26.08 41.34
N GLY A 577 1.05 -25.27 41.65
CA GLY A 577 1.21 -23.86 42.03
C GLY A 577 1.52 -23.65 43.51
N GLN A 578 2.36 -24.49 44.13
CA GLN A 578 2.99 -24.10 45.39
C GLN A 578 4.17 -23.21 45.05
N GLU A 579 4.12 -21.97 45.54
CA GLU A 579 5.22 -21.01 45.60
C GLU A 579 6.53 -21.74 45.89
N ALA A 580 7.32 -21.97 44.84
CA ALA A 580 8.71 -22.37 44.99
C ALA A 580 9.40 -21.17 45.64
N GLY A 581 9.58 -21.27 46.96
CA GLY A 581 10.34 -20.32 47.75
C GLY A 581 11.61 -19.94 47.03
N THR A 582 11.82 -18.63 46.95
CA THR A 582 13.05 -17.99 46.50
C THR A 582 14.26 -18.77 47.00
N PRO A 583 15.09 -19.35 46.11
CA PRO A 583 16.38 -19.85 46.50
C PRO A 583 17.22 -18.63 46.86
N SER A 584 17.45 -18.43 48.16
CA SER A 584 18.52 -17.57 48.66
C SER A 584 19.82 -17.98 47.97
N GLY A 585 20.32 -17.14 47.08
CA GLY A 585 21.56 -17.38 46.35
C GLY A 585 22.76 -17.46 47.31
N PRO A 586 23.75 -18.32 47.04
CA PRO A 586 25.03 -18.22 47.69
C PRO A 586 25.83 -17.06 47.08
N GLU A 587 26.26 -16.14 47.95
CA GLU A 587 27.37 -15.24 47.68
C GLU A 587 28.58 -16.05 47.19
N GLY A 588 28.96 -15.85 45.93
CA GLY A 588 30.09 -16.51 45.31
C GLY A 588 30.71 -15.59 44.28
N GLY A 589 31.56 -14.67 44.74
CA GLY A 589 32.35 -13.82 43.87
C GLY A 589 33.35 -14.63 43.05
N ILE A 590 33.38 -14.38 41.74
CA ILE A 590 34.52 -14.70 40.88
C ILE A 590 34.70 -13.55 39.89
N ASN A 591 35.77 -12.80 40.12
CA ASN A 591 36.55 -12.07 39.11
C ASN A 591 37.59 -13.09 38.61
N PRO A 592 37.88 -13.26 37.29
CA PRO A 592 38.84 -12.34 36.65
C PRO A 592 38.78 -12.21 35.10
N ARG A 593 39.50 -11.16 34.63
CA ARG A 593 40.29 -11.06 33.36
C ARG A 593 39.52 -10.79 32.05
N ALA A 594 39.69 -9.69 31.32
CA ALA A 594 40.87 -8.95 30.81
C ALA A 594 41.64 -9.64 29.66
N GLY A 595 41.53 -9.04 28.46
CA GLY A 595 42.21 -9.36 27.20
C GLY A 595 41.19 -9.32 26.05
N ALA A 596 41.25 -8.48 25.00
CA ALA A 596 42.40 -7.91 24.32
C ALA A 596 42.06 -6.56 23.65
N GLN A 597 43.02 -5.64 23.69
CA GLN A 597 43.14 -4.52 22.73
C GLN A 597 43.92 -4.99 21.50
N PRO A 598 43.66 -4.44 20.31
CA PRO A 598 44.67 -4.27 19.29
C PRO A 598 45.23 -2.83 19.31
N SER A 599 46.53 -2.71 19.57
CA SER A 599 47.42 -1.64 19.09
C SER A 599 47.27 -1.48 17.57
N GLY A 600 47.29 -0.32 16.94
CA GLY A 600 48.07 0.88 17.25
C GLY A 600 49.34 0.91 16.39
N ASN A 601 49.26 1.57 15.22
CA ASN A 601 50.35 2.17 14.42
C ASN A 601 49.64 2.98 13.30
N GLY A 602 49.90 4.25 13.01
CA GLY A 602 50.88 5.20 13.48
C GLY A 602 51.07 6.26 12.38
N VAL A 603 50.69 7.50 12.70
CA VAL A 603 51.34 8.78 12.31
C VAL A 603 51.53 9.11 10.82
N THR A 604 50.87 10.18 10.36
CA THR A 604 51.58 11.41 9.93
C THR A 604 50.73 12.66 10.21
N ASP A 605 51.36 13.52 10.99
CA ASP A 605 51.09 14.91 11.31
C ASP A 605 51.16 15.79 10.04
N LEU A 606 50.36 16.86 9.98
CA LEU A 606 50.65 18.12 9.28
C LEU A 606 49.54 19.15 9.57
N SER A 607 49.80 19.96 10.59
CA SER A 607 49.63 21.42 10.63
C SER A 607 48.32 22.04 10.10
N ASN A 608 47.50 22.49 11.06
CA ASN A 608 46.65 23.69 10.98
C ASN A 608 47.55 24.94 10.75
N PRO A 609 47.12 26.03 10.06
CA PRO A 609 46.17 26.97 10.67
C PRO A 609 45.25 27.71 9.68
N GLY A 610 44.02 28.04 10.10
CA GLY A 610 43.17 28.94 9.28
C GLY A 610 41.83 29.32 9.89
N GLY A 611 41.82 29.96 11.06
CA GLY A 611 40.60 30.58 11.59
C GLY A 611 40.18 31.83 10.81
N ARG A 612 38.87 31.99 10.57
CA ARG A 612 38.22 33.29 10.34
C ARG A 612 36.75 33.30 10.84
N PRO A 613 36.21 34.49 11.17
CA PRO A 613 35.21 34.64 12.23
C PRO A 613 33.76 34.71 11.72
N ARG A 614 32.83 34.46 12.65
CA ARG A 614 31.39 34.74 12.53
C ARG A 614 31.15 36.23 12.32
N VAL A 615 30.36 36.56 11.30
CA VAL A 615 29.69 37.86 11.16
C VAL A 615 28.21 37.64 11.42
N ARG A 616 27.66 38.42 12.36
CA ARG A 616 26.23 38.66 12.51
C ARG A 616 25.78 39.65 11.43
N GLN A 617 24.67 39.34 10.76
CA GLN A 617 23.59 40.29 10.50
C GLN A 617 22.27 39.57 10.71
#